data_AF-A0A376W592-F1
#
_entry.id   AF-A0A376W592-F1
#
_cell.length_a   1.000
_cell.length_b   1.000
_cell.length_c   1.000
_cell.angle_alpha   90.00
_cell.angle_beta   90.00
_cell.angle_gamma   90.00
#
_symmetry.space_group_name_H-M   'P 1'
#
loop_
_entity.id
_entity.type
_entity.pdbx_description
1 polymer ?
#
loop_
_entity_poly.entity_id
_entity_poly.type
_entity_poly.pdbx_seq_one_letter_code
_entity_poly.pdbx_strand_id
1 'polypeptide(L)'
;MTLDEFMALAGTSNTGAGEYVSSGTAESLPAVMNAVTVISEAVATMPCYLYLVRNEKGKEAREWLDSHPVDHILNERPNAWQTPYQFKRMMIRHCLLNGNAYAVIQWGRDGFPVALHPYPPQSVNVEQTGEHNWRYCITDAYTGNTRNYLPWEVLHLRYSTDDGFMGRSPVTICRESLGLGLAQQRHGASVMRDGMMAAGLSRQANGWTA
;
A
#
# COMPACT_ATOMS: atom_id res chain seq x y z
N MET A 1 1.30 11.51 -13.76
CA MET A 1 1.57 10.18 -14.32
C MET A 1 2.63 9.54 -13.45
N THR A 2 2.27 8.53 -12.65
CA THR A 2 3.25 7.79 -11.85
C THR A 2 4.09 6.89 -12.77
N LEU A 3 5.28 6.47 -12.33
CA LEU A 3 6.12 5.54 -13.09
C LEU A 3 5.33 4.27 -13.48
N ASP A 4 4.48 3.80 -12.56
CA ASP A 4 3.63 2.62 -12.76
C ASP A 4 2.59 2.83 -13.87
N GLU A 5 1.96 4.01 -13.94
CA GLU A 5 1.02 4.35 -15.03
C GLU A 5 1.73 4.42 -16.39
N PHE A 6 2.96 4.95 -16.42
CA PHE A 6 3.76 4.97 -17.63
C PHE A 6 4.15 3.55 -18.07
N MET A 7 4.60 2.69 -17.16
CA MET A 7 4.98 1.31 -17.47
C MET A 7 3.79 0.46 -17.94
N ALA A 8 2.61 0.66 -17.33
CA ALA A 8 1.37 0.06 -17.80
C ALA A 8 1.00 0.53 -19.21
N LEU A 9 1.15 1.83 -19.50
CA LEU A 9 0.86 2.39 -20.82
C LEU A 9 1.90 1.98 -21.88
N ALA A 10 3.17 1.83 -21.49
CA ALA A 10 4.27 1.41 -22.34
C ALA A 10 4.23 -0.10 -22.69
N GLY A 11 3.24 -0.84 -22.20
CA GLY A 11 3.05 -2.26 -22.51
C GLY A 11 4.08 -3.18 -21.86
N THR A 12 4.74 -2.73 -20.80
CA THR A 12 5.69 -3.56 -20.06
C THR A 12 4.89 -4.50 -19.16
N SER A 13 4.88 -5.81 -19.43
CA SER A 13 4.10 -6.77 -18.62
C SER A 13 4.90 -7.30 -17.44
N ASN A 14 4.27 -7.44 -16.27
CA ASN A 14 4.85 -8.14 -15.12
C ASN A 14 4.04 -9.37 -14.71
N THR A 15 3.16 -9.87 -15.57
CA THR A 15 2.34 -11.08 -15.34
C THR A 15 2.31 -11.95 -16.60
N GLY A 16 2.00 -13.24 -16.44
CA GLY A 16 1.86 -14.19 -17.56
C GLY A 16 0.70 -13.86 -18.49
N ALA A 17 -0.26 -13.05 -18.04
CA ALA A 17 -1.38 -12.55 -18.86
C ALA A 17 -1.01 -11.35 -19.76
N GLY A 18 0.22 -10.84 -19.67
CA GLY A 18 0.68 -9.70 -20.48
C GLY A 18 0.26 -8.33 -19.93
N GLU A 19 -0.33 -8.26 -18.73
CA GLU A 19 -0.73 -7.01 -18.09
C GLU A 19 0.27 -6.56 -17.01
N TYR A 20 0.33 -5.25 -16.75
CA TYR A 20 1.15 -4.68 -15.69
C TYR A 20 0.32 -4.45 -14.41
N VAL A 21 0.63 -5.20 -13.37
CA VAL A 21 -0.01 -5.09 -12.06
C VAL A 21 0.86 -4.25 -11.14
N SER A 22 0.32 -3.11 -10.73
CA SER A 22 0.84 -2.15 -9.76
C SER A 22 -0.25 -1.82 -8.75
N SER A 23 0.06 -1.06 -7.70
CA SER A 23 -0.97 -0.60 -6.76
C SER A 23 -2.08 0.20 -7.45
N GLY A 24 -1.72 1.10 -8.37
CA GLY A 24 -2.69 1.89 -9.14
C GLY A 24 -3.53 1.05 -10.11
N THR A 25 -2.91 0.15 -10.89
CA THR A 25 -3.66 -0.69 -11.83
C THR A 25 -4.50 -1.73 -11.11
N ALA A 26 -4.06 -2.26 -9.97
CA ALA A 26 -4.85 -3.21 -9.17
C ALA A 26 -6.13 -2.57 -8.62
N GLU A 27 -6.10 -1.31 -8.21
CA GLU A 27 -7.30 -0.60 -7.73
C GLU A 27 -8.35 -0.34 -8.82
N SER A 28 -7.96 -0.42 -10.10
CA SER A 28 -8.94 -0.32 -11.20
C SER A 28 -9.92 -1.51 -11.22
N LEU A 29 -9.57 -2.64 -10.58
CA LEU A 29 -10.49 -3.75 -10.35
C LEU A 29 -11.41 -3.43 -9.16
N PRO A 30 -12.74 -3.38 -9.36
CA PRO A 30 -13.69 -3.04 -8.29
C PRO A 30 -13.60 -3.98 -7.08
N ALA A 31 -13.27 -5.25 -7.31
CA ALA A 31 -13.09 -6.24 -6.25
C ALA A 31 -11.93 -5.86 -5.30
N VAL A 32 -10.80 -5.39 -5.86
CA VAL A 32 -9.64 -4.96 -5.07
C VAL A 32 -9.95 -3.68 -4.33
N MET A 33 -10.52 -2.68 -5.01
CA MET A 33 -10.91 -1.40 -4.41
C MET A 33 -11.85 -1.60 -3.21
N ASN A 34 -12.88 -2.44 -3.36
CA ASN A 34 -13.82 -2.75 -2.29
C ASN A 34 -13.16 -3.50 -1.13
N ALA A 35 -12.35 -4.52 -1.41
CA ALA A 35 -11.67 -5.30 -0.36
C ALA A 35 -10.72 -4.42 0.46
N VAL A 36 -9.92 -3.59 -0.20
CA VAL A 36 -9.01 -2.64 0.45
C VAL A 36 -9.80 -1.62 1.27
N THR A 37 -10.91 -1.11 0.74
CA THR A 37 -11.75 -0.13 1.44
C THR A 37 -12.36 -0.74 2.71
N VAL A 38 -13.01 -1.90 2.61
CA VAL A 38 -13.66 -2.55 3.75
C VAL A 38 -12.66 -2.83 4.88
N ILE A 39 -11.49 -3.39 4.56
CA ILE A 39 -10.46 -3.69 5.56
C ILE A 39 -9.91 -2.39 6.18
N SER A 40 -9.58 -1.41 5.34
CA SER A 40 -8.97 -0.16 5.82
C SER A 40 -9.93 0.65 6.69
N GLU A 41 -11.21 0.70 6.33
CA GLU A 41 -12.24 1.40 7.10
C GLU A 41 -12.55 0.66 8.41
N ALA A 42 -12.63 -0.67 8.38
CA ALA A 42 -12.85 -1.48 9.59
C ALA A 42 -11.73 -1.29 10.62
N VAL A 43 -10.47 -1.24 10.19
CA VAL A 43 -9.34 -0.98 11.10
C VAL A 43 -9.33 0.48 11.57
N ALA A 44 -9.72 1.42 10.71
CA ALA A 44 -9.73 2.83 11.05
C ALA A 44 -10.75 3.22 12.12
N THR A 45 -11.86 2.48 12.26
CA THR A 45 -12.85 2.71 13.32
C THR A 45 -12.41 2.16 14.68
N MET A 46 -11.40 1.29 14.74
CA MET A 46 -10.96 0.69 15.99
C MET A 46 -10.08 1.67 16.79
N PRO A 47 -10.42 1.97 18.06
CA PRO A 47 -9.53 2.71 18.95
C PRO A 47 -8.31 1.85 19.31
N CYS A 48 -7.17 2.50 19.47
CA CYS A 48 -5.90 1.87 19.84
C CYS A 48 -5.54 2.32 21.26
N TYR A 49 -5.99 1.58 22.27
CA TYR A 49 -5.74 1.93 23.66
C TYR A 49 -4.36 1.47 24.12
N LEU A 50 -3.63 2.35 24.80
CA LEU A 50 -2.34 2.03 25.41
C LEU A 50 -2.54 1.45 26.82
N TYR A 51 -2.12 0.21 27.04
CA TYR A 51 -2.20 -0.42 28.36
C TYR A 51 -0.83 -0.57 29.01
N LEU A 52 -0.73 -0.23 30.30
CA LEU A 52 0.37 -0.62 31.16
C LEU A 52 0.08 -2.00 31.74
N VAL A 53 0.94 -2.96 31.41
CA VAL A 53 0.85 -4.32 31.94
C VAL A 53 1.64 -4.39 33.25
N ARG A 54 0.94 -4.58 34.36
CA ARG A 54 1.54 -4.81 35.68
C ARG A 54 1.33 -6.27 36.08
N ASN A 55 2.35 -6.88 36.66
CA ASN A 55 2.25 -8.24 37.19
C ASN A 55 2.23 -8.16 38.72
N GLU A 56 1.04 -8.09 39.30
CA GLU A 56 0.88 -8.06 40.76
C GLU A 56 0.45 -9.45 41.25
N LYS A 57 1.29 -10.05 42.10
CA LYS A 57 1.03 -11.35 42.76
C LYS A 57 0.68 -12.48 41.77
N GLY A 58 1.32 -12.51 40.60
CA GLY A 58 1.12 -13.56 39.59
C GLY A 58 -0.16 -13.42 38.77
N LYS A 59 -0.88 -12.29 38.87
CA LYS A 59 -1.98 -11.94 37.97
C LYS A 59 -1.58 -10.74 37.12
N GLU A 60 -1.80 -10.87 35.82
CA GLU A 60 -1.63 -9.79 34.86
C GLU A 60 -2.78 -8.78 35.04
N ALA A 61 -2.45 -7.58 35.50
CA ALA A 61 -3.35 -6.44 35.55
C ALA A 61 -3.02 -5.49 34.39
N ARG A 62 -4.05 -5.00 33.70
CA ARG A 62 -3.92 -4.04 32.60
C ARG A 62 -4.58 -2.74 32.99
N GLU A 63 -3.80 -1.67 33.03
CA GLU A 63 -4.24 -0.32 33.34
C GLU A 63 -4.23 0.50 32.05
N TRP A 64 -5.35 1.12 31.68
CA TRP A 64 -5.39 1.98 30.50
C TRP A 64 -4.71 3.32 30.81
N LEU A 65 -3.75 3.72 29.97
CA LEU A 65 -3.05 4.99 30.05
C LEU A 65 -3.66 6.01 29.06
N ASP A 66 -4.84 6.52 29.41
CA ASP A 66 -5.60 7.51 28.61
C ASP A 66 -4.87 8.86 28.42
N SER A 67 -4.13 9.29 29.44
CA SER A 67 -3.40 10.56 29.47
C SER A 67 -2.04 10.51 28.75
N HIS A 68 -1.63 9.34 28.24
CA HIS A 68 -0.33 9.19 27.60
C HIS A 68 -0.34 9.79 26.18
N PRO A 69 0.71 10.54 25.76
CA PRO A 69 0.75 11.20 24.44
C PRO A 69 0.51 10.26 23.25
N VAL A 70 0.97 9.01 23.36
CA VAL A 70 0.76 7.99 22.32
C VAL A 70 -0.72 7.63 22.15
N ASP A 71 -1.49 7.53 23.23
CA ASP A 71 -2.93 7.23 23.16
C ASP A 71 -3.65 8.40 22.46
N HIS A 72 -3.31 9.64 22.85
CA HIS A 72 -3.82 10.85 22.22
C HIS A 72 -3.50 10.93 20.71
N ILE A 73 -2.27 10.65 20.29
CA ILE A 73 -1.89 10.67 18.87
C ILE A 73 -2.67 9.64 18.06
N LEU A 74 -2.86 8.43 18.60
CA LEU A 74 -3.51 7.34 17.87
C LEU A 74 -5.03 7.45 17.85
N ASN A 75 -5.65 8.11 18.84
CA ASN A 75 -7.10 8.13 19.02
C ASN A 75 -7.76 9.49 18.85
N GLU A 76 -7.03 10.60 19.03
CA GLU A 76 -7.59 11.96 18.99
C GLU A 76 -7.01 12.79 17.84
N ARG A 77 -5.67 12.91 17.78
CA ARG A 77 -5.02 13.77 16.78
C ARG A 77 -3.65 13.24 16.34
N PRO A 78 -3.57 12.50 15.22
CA PRO A 78 -2.31 11.96 14.74
C PRO A 78 -1.39 13.05 14.20
N ASN A 79 -1.94 14.06 13.53
CA ASN A 79 -1.20 15.20 12.99
C ASN A 79 -2.11 16.43 12.85
N ALA A 80 -1.57 17.50 12.26
CA ALA A 80 -2.28 18.77 12.17
C ALA A 80 -3.49 18.74 11.21
N TRP A 81 -3.53 17.80 10.24
CA TRP A 81 -4.38 17.87 9.05
C TRP A 81 -5.24 16.62 8.80
N GLN A 82 -5.08 15.54 9.57
CA GLN A 82 -5.88 14.31 9.49
C GLN A 82 -6.56 14.01 10.81
N THR A 83 -7.75 13.40 10.71
CA THR A 83 -8.35 12.70 11.84
C THR A 83 -7.67 11.34 12.07
N PRO A 84 -7.77 10.75 13.27
CA PRO A 84 -7.29 9.40 13.57
C PRO A 84 -7.79 8.35 12.58
N TYR A 85 -9.08 8.46 12.23
CA TYR A 85 -9.70 7.60 11.23
C TYR A 85 -9.02 7.71 9.86
N GLN A 86 -8.82 8.94 9.37
CA GLN A 86 -8.17 9.17 8.08
C GLN A 86 -6.73 8.64 8.07
N PHE A 87 -5.98 8.87 9.15
CA PHE A 87 -4.61 8.40 9.30
C PHE A 87 -4.53 6.87 9.27
N LYS A 88 -5.31 6.18 10.14
CA LYS A 88 -5.33 4.71 10.21
C LYS A 88 -5.75 4.11 8.87
N ARG A 89 -6.79 4.65 8.24
CA ARG A 89 -7.27 4.21 6.92
C ARG A 89 -6.16 4.35 5.86
N MET A 90 -5.47 5.48 5.83
CA MET A 90 -4.39 5.74 4.86
C MET A 90 -3.23 4.76 5.06
N MET A 91 -2.80 4.57 6.31
CA MET A 91 -1.71 3.65 6.65
C MET A 91 -2.02 2.20 6.27
N ILE A 92 -3.23 1.71 6.58
CA ILE A 92 -3.64 0.35 6.21
C ILE A 92 -3.75 0.20 4.69
N ARG A 93 -4.31 1.20 3.99
CA ARG A 93 -4.38 1.17 2.53
C ARG A 93 -2.99 1.12 1.88
N HIS A 94 -2.02 1.88 2.38
CA HIS A 94 -0.63 1.80 1.92
C HIS A 94 -0.04 0.40 2.12
N CYS A 95 -0.29 -0.19 3.28
CA CYS A 95 0.15 -1.53 3.63
C CYS A 95 -0.46 -2.62 2.72
N LEU A 96 -1.77 -2.55 2.45
CA LEU A 96 -2.47 -3.52 1.61
C LEU A 96 -2.11 -3.42 0.12
N LEU A 97 -1.81 -2.22 -0.38
CA LEU A 97 -1.50 -2.02 -1.80
C LEU A 97 -0.01 -2.23 -2.10
N ASN A 98 0.87 -1.65 -1.29
CA ASN A 98 2.32 -1.61 -1.55
C ASN A 98 3.11 -2.53 -0.62
N GLY A 99 2.46 -3.11 0.40
CA GLY A 99 3.08 -4.05 1.35
C GLY A 99 3.68 -3.35 2.55
N ASN A 100 3.86 -2.04 2.43
CA ASN A 100 4.56 -1.19 3.38
C ASN A 100 3.82 0.13 3.55
N ALA A 101 3.78 0.65 4.77
CA ALA A 101 3.30 1.98 5.08
C ALA A 101 4.26 2.67 6.04
N TYR A 102 4.45 3.98 5.83
CA TYR A 102 5.46 4.76 6.53
C TYR A 102 4.85 6.02 7.12
N ALA A 103 5.17 6.29 8.39
CA ALA A 103 4.92 7.57 9.00
C ALA A 103 6.15 8.04 9.79
N VAL A 104 6.59 9.26 9.56
CA VAL A 104 7.68 9.88 10.32
C VAL A 104 7.13 10.34 11.67
N ILE A 105 7.80 9.95 12.73
CA ILE A 105 7.49 10.34 14.10
C ILE A 105 8.14 11.69 14.35
N GLN A 106 7.31 12.70 14.63
CA GLN A 106 7.78 13.98 15.12
C GLN A 106 7.95 13.90 16.64
N TRP A 107 9.19 13.97 17.11
CA TRP A 107 9.52 13.96 18.53
C TRP A 107 9.45 15.34 19.15
N GLY A 108 8.89 15.42 20.36
CA GLY A 108 8.89 16.60 21.21
C GLY A 108 10.23 16.79 21.93
N ARG A 109 10.40 17.96 22.55
CA ARG A 109 11.62 18.29 23.33
C ARG A 109 11.74 17.47 24.62
N ASP A 110 10.61 16.98 25.09
CA ASP A 110 10.41 16.09 26.22
C ASP A 110 10.70 14.61 25.90
N GLY A 111 11.00 14.28 24.63
CA GLY A 111 11.29 12.92 24.19
C GLY A 111 10.04 12.07 23.94
N PHE A 112 8.83 12.65 24.04
CA PHE A 112 7.60 11.98 23.67
C PHE A 112 7.24 12.26 22.20
N PRO A 113 6.58 11.32 21.49
CA PRO A 113 6.07 11.60 20.17
C PRO A 113 4.97 12.66 20.26
N VAL A 114 4.95 13.58 19.30
CA VAL A 114 3.99 14.70 19.21
C VAL A 114 3.06 14.55 18.01
N ALA A 115 3.57 14.01 16.89
CA ALA A 115 2.77 13.80 15.69
C ALA A 115 3.32 12.67 14.81
N LEU A 116 2.46 12.11 13.95
CA LEU A 116 2.77 11.12 12.94
C LEU A 116 2.46 11.70 11.55
N HIS A 117 3.50 11.87 10.73
CA HIS A 117 3.37 12.37 9.37
C HIS A 117 3.48 11.21 8.39
N PRO A 118 2.36 10.74 7.79
CA PRO A 118 2.41 9.66 6.81
C PRO A 118 3.07 10.12 5.51
N TYR A 119 3.84 9.24 4.89
CA TYR A 119 4.43 9.46 3.57
C TYR A 119 3.97 8.41 2.58
N PRO A 120 3.79 8.78 1.29
CA PRO A 120 3.51 7.81 0.24
C PRO A 120 4.64 6.77 0.15
N PRO A 121 4.34 5.47 0.02
CA PRO A 121 5.37 4.44 -0.08
C PRO A 121 6.34 4.65 -1.25
N GLN A 122 5.89 5.26 -2.34
CA GLN A 122 6.74 5.57 -3.51
C GLN A 122 7.81 6.63 -3.22
N SER A 123 7.64 7.40 -2.16
CA SER A 123 8.55 8.49 -1.77
C SER A 123 9.59 8.02 -0.74
N VAL A 124 9.54 6.75 -0.34
CA VAL A 124 10.42 6.16 0.68
C VAL A 124 11.29 5.09 0.05
N ASN A 125 12.59 5.26 0.14
CA ASN A 125 13.57 4.23 -0.19
C ASN A 125 14.19 3.67 1.09
N VAL A 126 14.11 2.36 1.29
CA VAL A 126 14.70 1.70 2.47
C VAL A 126 16.04 1.09 2.07
N GLU A 127 17.11 1.59 2.67
CA GLU A 127 18.46 1.16 2.35
C GLU A 127 19.07 0.41 3.54
N GLN A 128 19.55 -0.80 3.30
CA GLN A 128 20.30 -1.56 4.29
C GLN A 128 21.74 -1.04 4.34
N THR A 129 22.14 -0.48 5.48
CA THR A 129 23.48 0.10 5.67
C THR A 129 24.46 -0.90 6.32
N GLY A 130 23.94 -1.99 6.91
CA GLY A 130 24.74 -3.07 7.50
C GLY A 130 23.89 -4.26 7.97
N GLU A 131 24.50 -5.17 8.74
CA GLU A 131 23.81 -6.32 9.32
C GLU A 131 22.72 -5.82 10.29
N HIS A 132 21.45 -6.06 9.94
CA HIS A 132 20.25 -5.59 10.67
C HIS A 132 20.12 -4.08 10.90
N ASN A 133 20.86 -3.24 10.17
CA ASN A 133 20.71 -1.79 10.26
C ASN A 133 20.26 -1.20 8.92
N TRP A 134 19.27 -0.33 8.98
CA TRP A 134 18.68 0.28 7.80
C TRP A 134 18.36 1.75 8.01
N ARG A 135 18.28 2.48 6.90
CA ARG A 135 17.90 3.89 6.87
C ARG A 135 16.73 4.09 5.94
N TYR A 136 15.86 5.03 6.29
CA TYR A 136 14.76 5.46 5.44
C TYR A 136 15.14 6.76 4.76
N CYS A 137 15.33 6.70 3.44
CA CYS A 137 15.57 7.86 2.61
C CYS A 137 14.20 8.33 2.09
N ILE A 138 13.66 9.39 2.68
CA ILE A 138 12.32 9.91 2.38
C ILE A 138 12.47 11.20 1.60
N THR A 139 11.82 11.26 0.44
CA THR A 139 11.75 12.47 -0.38
C THR A 139 10.41 13.14 -0.17
N ASP A 140 10.43 14.37 0.32
CA ASP A 140 9.21 15.17 0.47
C ASP A 140 8.73 15.61 -0.91
N ALA A 141 7.49 15.25 -1.26
CA ALA A 141 6.88 15.59 -2.55
C ALA A 141 6.68 17.10 -2.74
N TYR A 142 6.53 17.87 -1.66
CA TYR A 142 6.29 19.31 -1.74
C TYR A 142 7.58 20.11 -1.92
N THR A 143 8.62 19.75 -1.17
CA THR A 143 9.89 20.49 -1.18
C THR A 143 10.94 19.87 -2.09
N GLY A 144 10.76 18.61 -2.51
CA GLY A 144 11.76 17.84 -3.25
C GLY A 144 12.99 17.47 -2.41
N ASN A 145 13.00 17.82 -1.13
CA ASN A 145 14.14 17.54 -0.25
C ASN A 145 14.10 16.08 0.17
N THR A 146 15.24 15.42 -0.02
CA THR A 146 15.46 14.06 0.46
C THR A 146 16.14 14.12 1.82
N ARG A 147 15.56 13.43 2.80
CA ARG A 147 16.12 13.32 4.15
C ARG A 147 16.23 11.86 4.56
N ASN A 148 17.33 11.55 5.22
CA ASN A 148 17.56 10.26 5.84
C ASN A 148 17.00 10.25 7.27
N TYR A 149 16.27 9.19 7.60
CA TYR A 149 15.69 8.91 8.90
C TYR A 149 16.18 7.58 9.42
N LEU A 150 16.30 7.51 10.75
CA LEU A 150 16.75 6.32 11.47
C LEU A 150 15.56 5.37 11.73
N PRO A 151 15.82 4.07 12.03
CA PRO A 151 14.76 3.08 12.23
C PRO A 151 13.71 3.46 13.27
N TRP A 152 14.11 4.13 14.35
CA TRP A 152 13.23 4.56 15.45
C TRP A 152 12.50 5.88 15.18
N GLU A 153 12.85 6.60 14.12
CA GLU A 153 12.17 7.85 13.72
C GLU A 153 11.00 7.59 12.78
N VAL A 154 10.85 6.36 12.26
CA VAL A 154 9.83 6.01 11.28
C VAL A 154 9.00 4.84 11.79
N LEU A 155 7.70 5.07 11.91
CA LEU A 155 6.71 4.02 12.06
C LEU A 155 6.56 3.32 10.70
N HIS A 156 7.13 2.12 10.58
CA HIS A 156 7.03 1.27 9.40
C HIS A 156 6.10 0.09 9.68
N LEU A 157 4.93 0.11 9.06
CA LEU A 157 3.98 -1.01 9.08
C LEU A 157 4.22 -1.91 7.86
N ARG A 158 4.31 -3.21 8.09
CA ARG A 158 4.56 -4.24 7.07
C ARG A 158 3.40 -5.22 7.06
N TYR A 159 2.93 -5.60 5.87
CA TYR A 159 1.81 -6.55 5.75
C TYR A 159 2.22 -7.98 6.10
N SER A 160 3.05 -8.59 5.25
CA SER A 160 3.59 -9.94 5.41
C SER A 160 5.03 -9.91 4.93
N THR A 161 5.95 -10.44 5.71
CA THR A 161 7.39 -10.25 5.51
C THR A 161 8.08 -11.61 5.57
N ASP A 162 8.84 -11.96 4.53
CA ASP A 162 9.59 -13.23 4.48
C ASP A 162 10.97 -13.11 5.16
N ASP A 163 11.54 -11.90 5.20
CA ASP A 163 12.92 -11.60 5.63
C ASP A 163 13.00 -10.67 6.87
N GLY A 164 11.86 -10.22 7.39
CA GLY A 164 11.76 -9.20 8.45
C GLY A 164 12.05 -7.76 7.98
N PHE A 165 12.43 -7.54 6.73
CA PHE A 165 12.88 -6.24 6.22
C PHE A 165 11.78 -5.48 5.47
N MET A 166 11.23 -6.07 4.40
CA MET A 166 10.23 -5.44 3.53
C MET A 166 8.96 -6.27 3.40
N GLY A 167 7.82 -5.63 3.65
CA GLY A 167 6.52 -6.25 3.48
C GLY A 167 6.18 -6.49 2.00
N ARG A 168 5.55 -7.62 1.73
CA ARG A 168 4.95 -7.97 0.45
C ARG A 168 3.44 -7.76 0.53
N SER A 169 2.89 -7.03 -0.44
CA SER A 169 1.45 -6.76 -0.48
C SER A 169 0.67 -7.98 -1.01
N PRO A 170 -0.61 -8.12 -0.62
CA PRO A 170 -1.55 -9.02 -1.29
C PRO A 170 -1.60 -8.82 -2.80
N VAL A 171 -1.46 -7.58 -3.27
CA VAL A 171 -1.44 -7.25 -4.71
C VAL A 171 -0.23 -7.91 -5.38
N THR A 172 0.95 -7.83 -4.77
CA THR A 172 2.18 -8.46 -5.28
C THR A 172 2.08 -9.98 -5.23
N ILE A 173 1.50 -10.54 -4.16
CA ILE A 173 1.33 -12.00 -4.00
C ILE A 173 0.37 -12.55 -5.06
N CYS A 174 -0.77 -11.88 -5.27
CA CYS A 174 -1.83 -12.32 -6.17
C CYS A 174 -1.73 -11.71 -7.58
N ARG A 175 -0.56 -11.17 -7.96
CA ARG A 175 -0.38 -10.40 -9.21
C ARG A 175 -0.85 -11.15 -10.46
N GLU A 176 -0.62 -12.47 -10.54
CA GLU A 176 -1.01 -13.26 -11.72
C GLU A 176 -2.53 -13.33 -11.89
N SER A 177 -3.26 -13.56 -10.79
CA SER A 177 -4.73 -13.58 -10.80
C SER A 177 -5.31 -12.20 -11.09
N LEU A 178 -4.70 -11.14 -10.55
CA LEU A 178 -5.11 -9.77 -10.83
C LEU A 178 -4.83 -9.39 -12.29
N GLY A 179 -3.67 -9.78 -12.84
CA GLY A 179 -3.31 -9.57 -14.23
C GLY A 179 -4.28 -10.24 -15.19
N LEU A 180 -4.71 -11.48 -14.88
CA LEU A 180 -5.75 -12.16 -15.64
C LEU A 180 -7.09 -11.40 -15.60
N GLY A 181 -7.50 -10.90 -14.43
CA GLY A 181 -8.72 -10.10 -14.30
C GLY A 181 -8.68 -8.81 -15.12
N LEU A 182 -7.54 -8.10 -15.11
CA LEU A 182 -7.32 -6.91 -15.93
C LEU A 182 -7.37 -7.24 -17.43
N ALA A 183 -6.72 -8.32 -17.86
CA ALA A 183 -6.73 -8.77 -19.25
C ALA A 183 -8.16 -9.11 -19.72
N GLN A 184 -8.96 -9.75 -18.87
CA GLN A 184 -10.36 -10.05 -19.15
C GLN A 184 -11.20 -8.77 -19.29
N GLN A 185 -11.02 -7.79 -18.40
CA GLN A 185 -11.72 -6.51 -18.48
C GLN A 185 -11.34 -5.76 -19.76
N ARG A 186 -10.06 -5.74 -20.13
CA ARG A 186 -9.57 -5.13 -21.38
C ARG A 186 -10.11 -5.83 -22.62
N HIS A 187 -10.11 -7.16 -22.63
CA HIS A 187 -10.66 -7.96 -23.71
C HIS A 187 -12.17 -7.69 -23.88
N GLY A 188 -12.93 -7.71 -22.79
CA GLY A 188 -14.36 -7.39 -22.80
C GLY A 188 -14.63 -5.98 -23.31
N ALA A 189 -13.84 -5.00 -22.88
CA ALA A 189 -13.96 -3.62 -23.35
C ALA A 189 -13.64 -3.47 -24.85
N SER A 190 -12.61 -4.15 -25.37
CA SER A 190 -12.29 -4.14 -26.81
C SER A 190 -13.40 -4.79 -27.63
N VAL A 191 -13.90 -5.96 -27.22
CA VAL A 191 -15.01 -6.64 -27.91
C VAL A 191 -16.28 -5.78 -27.93
N MET A 192 -16.59 -5.06 -26.84
CA MET A 192 -17.73 -4.13 -26.81
C MET A 192 -17.51 -2.88 -27.66
N ARG A 193 -16.28 -2.34 -27.69
CA ARG A 193 -15.94 -1.14 -28.47
C ARG A 193 -15.93 -1.41 -29.97
N ASP A 194 -15.24 -2.47 -30.38
CA ASP A 194 -14.97 -2.78 -31.78
C ASP A 194 -16.10 -3.64 -32.38
N GLY A 195 -17.04 -4.10 -31.55
CA GLY A 195 -18.01 -5.13 -31.87
C GLY A 195 -17.34 -6.49 -32.04
N MET A 196 -18.11 -7.58 -31.95
CA MET A 196 -17.65 -8.90 -32.36
C MET A 196 -17.51 -8.92 -33.89
N MET A 197 -16.48 -8.25 -34.42
CA MET A 197 -16.06 -8.41 -35.81
C MET A 197 -15.35 -9.75 -35.90
N ALA A 198 -16.13 -10.84 -35.93
CA ALA A 198 -15.73 -12.03 -36.65
C ALA A 198 -15.59 -11.61 -38.12
N ALA A 199 -14.45 -10.99 -38.47
CA ALA A 199 -14.07 -10.78 -39.84
C ALA A 199 -13.90 -12.17 -40.43
N GLY A 200 -14.96 -12.69 -41.03
CA GLY A 200 -14.95 -13.94 -41.77
C GLY A 200 -13.90 -13.81 -42.86
N LEU A 201 -12.71 -14.34 -42.59
CA LEU A 201 -11.70 -14.59 -43.60
C LEU A 201 -12.20 -15.75 -44.46
N SER A 202 -13.11 -15.45 -45.39
CA SER A 202 -13.45 -16.40 -46.44
C SER A 202 -12.26 -16.48 -47.39
N ARG A 203 -11.37 -17.44 -47.13
CA ARG A 203 -10.29 -17.78 -48.06
C ARG A 203 -10.94 -18.47 -49.26
N GLN A 204 -11.25 -17.71 -50.31
CA GLN A 204 -11.69 -18.27 -51.58
C GLN A 204 -10.54 -19.11 -52.14
N ALA A 205 -10.72 -20.43 -52.21
CA ALA A 205 -9.79 -21.30 -52.90
C ALA A 205 -9.89 -20.97 -54.39
N ASN A 206 -8.83 -20.38 -54.96
CA ASN A 206 -8.75 -20.17 -56.40
C ASN A 206 -8.89 -21.52 -57.09
N GLY A 207 -9.97 -21.65 -57.87
CA GLY A 207 -10.24 -22.82 -58.68
C GLY A 207 -9.09 -23.07 -59.64
N TRP A 208 -8.58 -24.30 -59.62
CA TRP A 208 -7.68 -24.80 -60.64
C TRP A 208 -8.48 -24.91 -61.93
N THR A 209 -8.15 -24.06 -62.90
CA THR A 209 -8.54 -24.22 -64.30
C THR A 209 -7.28 -24.39 -65.12
N ALA A 210 -6.97 -25.63 -65.45
CA ALA A 210 -6.35 -26.13 -66.68
C ALA A 210 -6.16 -27.65 -66.54
#